data_AF-A0A0M9YVH2-F1
#
_entry.id   AF-A0A0M9YVH2-F1
#
_cell.length_a   1.000
_cell.length_b   1.000
_cell.length_c   1.000
_cell.angle_alpha   90.00
_cell.angle_beta   90.00
_cell.angle_gamma   90.00
#
_symmetry.space_group_name_H-M   'P 1'
#
loop_
_entity.id
_entity.type
_entity.pdbx_description
1 polymer ?
#
loop_
_entity_poly.entity_id
_entity_poly.type
_entity_poly.pdbx_seq_one_letter_code
_entity_poly.pdbx_strand_id
1 'polypeptide(L)'
;MVAVLPAGGIAKELTLTRPRLEELLRAALAMADGTRSVVWVRGDSEIAVHTSRARVALGPGALVVGVRVETDQTGPAEISVPLALGSPALAAGLVMAAPTRPDGLPLLVEQWGEVVVAAVYRALLDVVTAAAATAGVDADGRPLLPGAVSSDGEMLRIVPQARHPIDRRPL
;
A
#
# COMPACT_ATOMS: atom_id res chain seq x y z
N MET A 1 -10.80 -15.65 -19.89
CA MET A 1 -12.11 -14.96 -19.88
C MET A 1 -12.10 -14.03 -18.67
N VAL A 2 -12.30 -12.73 -18.87
CA VAL A 2 -12.33 -11.75 -17.76
C VAL A 2 -13.65 -11.93 -17.01
N ALA A 3 -13.62 -12.05 -15.69
CA ALA A 3 -14.85 -12.14 -14.90
C ALA A 3 -15.60 -10.81 -14.96
N VAL A 4 -16.89 -10.85 -15.32
CA VAL A 4 -17.77 -9.68 -15.34
C VAL A 4 -18.73 -9.80 -14.15
N LEU A 5 -18.72 -8.82 -13.25
CA LEU A 5 -19.55 -8.84 -12.05
C LEU A 5 -20.72 -7.86 -12.13
N PRO A 6 -21.91 -8.24 -11.62
CA PRO A 6 -23.02 -7.31 -11.44
C PRO A 6 -22.67 -6.24 -10.40
N ALA A 7 -23.47 -5.18 -10.32
CA ALA A 7 -23.24 -4.08 -9.38
C ALA A 7 -23.16 -4.56 -7.92
N GLY A 8 -22.14 -4.10 -7.19
CA GLY A 8 -21.85 -4.54 -5.83
C GLY A 8 -21.34 -5.98 -5.70
N GLY A 9 -21.23 -6.73 -6.81
CA GLY A 9 -20.77 -8.12 -6.81
C GLY A 9 -19.33 -8.26 -6.30
N ILE A 10 -19.09 -9.32 -5.54
CA ILE A 10 -17.79 -9.64 -4.93
C ILE A 10 -17.10 -10.73 -5.75
N ALA A 11 -15.83 -10.54 -6.09
CA ALA A 11 -15.01 -11.53 -6.77
C ALA A 11 -14.41 -12.54 -5.77
N LYS A 12 -13.75 -13.57 -6.30
CA LYS A 12 -12.90 -14.44 -5.48
C LYS A 12 -11.79 -13.61 -4.83
N GLU A 13 -11.55 -13.85 -3.54
CA GLU A 13 -10.45 -13.26 -2.80
C GLU A 13 -9.09 -13.54 -3.47
N LEU A 14 -8.27 -12.50 -3.56
CA LEU A 14 -6.89 -12.58 -3.99
C LEU A 14 -5.97 -12.61 -2.78
N THR A 15 -4.90 -13.40 -2.85
CA THR A 15 -3.88 -13.47 -1.81
C THR A 15 -2.53 -13.03 -2.37
N LEU A 16 -1.82 -12.21 -1.62
CA LEU A 16 -0.43 -11.84 -1.88
C LEU A 16 0.44 -12.36 -0.75
N THR A 17 1.44 -13.18 -1.10
CA THR A 17 2.47 -13.62 -0.15
C THR A 17 3.35 -12.43 0.23
N ARG A 18 3.96 -12.47 1.42
CA ARG A 18 4.90 -11.43 1.86
C ARG A 18 5.98 -11.09 0.81
N PRO A 19 6.69 -12.05 0.18
CA PRO A 19 7.69 -11.72 -0.83
C PRO A 19 7.11 -10.99 -2.04
N ARG A 20 5.91 -11.38 -2.49
CA ARG A 20 5.25 -10.74 -3.62
C ARG A 20 4.78 -9.33 -3.28
N LEU A 21 4.22 -9.14 -2.08
CA LEU A 21 3.82 -7.82 -1.58
C LEU A 21 5.03 -6.89 -1.47
N GLU A 22 6.15 -7.39 -0.95
CA GLU A 22 7.40 -6.63 -0.85
C GLU A 22 7.93 -6.20 -2.23
N GLU A 23 7.90 -7.10 -3.22
CA GLU A 23 8.26 -6.77 -4.61
C GLU A 23 7.37 -5.65 -5.19
N LEU A 24 6.05 -5.79 -5.02
CA LEU A 24 5.07 -4.83 -5.54
C LEU A 24 5.18 -3.47 -4.84
N LEU A 25 5.38 -3.43 -3.53
CA LEU A 25 5.59 -2.19 -2.78
C LEU A 25 6.89 -1.49 -3.18
N ARG A 26 7.99 -2.23 -3.41
CA ARG A 26 9.22 -1.64 -3.94
C ARG A 26 9.01 -0.99 -5.30
N ALA A 27 8.25 -1.65 -6.18
CA ALA A 27 7.91 -1.10 -7.49
C ALA A 27 7.01 0.14 -7.38
N ALA A 28 6.01 0.13 -6.48
CA ALA A 28 5.09 1.24 -6.27
C ALA A 28 5.74 2.45 -5.55
N LEU A 29 6.75 2.20 -4.71
CA LEU A 29 7.57 3.24 -4.08
C LEU A 29 8.60 3.84 -5.04
N ALA A 30 9.02 3.09 -6.06
CA ALA A 30 9.94 3.58 -7.07
C ALA A 30 9.25 4.60 -7.99
N MET A 31 10.02 5.57 -8.46
CA MET A 31 9.55 6.52 -9.47
C MET A 31 9.40 5.82 -10.84
N ALA A 32 8.61 6.40 -11.73
CA ALA A 32 8.29 5.86 -13.04
C ALA A 32 9.53 5.60 -13.95
N ASP A 33 10.68 6.19 -13.63
CA ASP A 33 11.95 6.01 -14.35
C ASP A 33 12.76 4.78 -13.90
N GLY A 34 12.29 4.03 -12.89
CA GLY A 34 12.95 2.83 -12.38
C GLY A 34 14.13 3.09 -11.43
N THR A 35 14.33 4.33 -10.99
CA THR A 35 15.42 4.68 -10.08
C THR A 35 15.22 4.03 -8.69
N ARG A 36 16.24 3.30 -8.24
CA ARG A 36 16.21 2.46 -7.01
C ARG A 36 16.61 3.20 -5.72
N SER A 37 17.05 4.44 -5.85
CA SER A 37 17.33 5.38 -4.78
C SER A 37 16.87 6.75 -5.24
N VAL A 38 15.97 7.39 -4.48
CA VAL A 38 15.38 8.68 -4.84
C VAL A 38 15.77 9.68 -3.78
N VAL A 39 16.28 10.85 -4.17
CA VAL A 39 16.54 11.94 -3.22
C VAL A 39 15.27 12.76 -3.09
N TRP A 40 14.73 12.85 -1.88
CA TRP A 40 13.64 13.78 -1.56
C TRP A 40 14.23 15.03 -0.94
N VAL A 41 13.65 16.18 -1.30
CA VAL A 41 14.12 17.50 -0.88
C VAL A 41 12.98 18.22 -0.15
N ARG A 42 13.27 18.81 1.01
CA ARG A 42 12.34 19.63 1.79
C ARG A 42 13.08 20.81 2.40
N GLY A 43 12.87 22.00 1.83
CA GLY A 43 13.68 23.18 2.18
C GLY A 43 15.15 22.90 1.87
N ASP A 44 16.03 23.12 2.85
CA ASP A 44 17.46 22.87 2.73
C ASP A 44 17.88 21.45 3.17
N SER A 45 16.90 20.57 3.41
CA SER A 45 17.14 19.19 3.81
C SER A 45 16.95 18.21 2.65
N GLU A 46 17.83 17.22 2.58
CA GLU A 46 17.76 16.13 1.61
C GLU A 46 17.77 14.77 2.33
N ILE A 47 17.09 13.79 1.74
CA ILE A 47 17.11 12.41 2.20
C ILE A 47 17.17 11.46 1.02
N ALA A 48 18.14 10.54 1.03
CA ALA A 48 18.18 9.44 0.09
C ALA A 48 17.22 8.34 0.55
N VAL A 49 16.25 8.01 -0.27
CA VAL A 49 15.25 6.95 -0.02
C VAL A 49 15.59 5.73 -0.87
N HIS A 50 16.01 4.66 -0.21
CA HIS A 50 16.43 3.41 -0.85
C HIS A 50 15.21 2.49 -1.07
N THR A 51 14.35 2.84 -2.02
CA THR A 51 13.06 2.16 -2.29
C THR A 51 13.22 0.65 -2.54
N SER A 52 14.27 0.24 -3.27
CA SER A 52 14.61 -1.17 -3.50
C SER A 52 14.95 -1.96 -2.23
N ARG A 53 15.22 -1.27 -1.13
CA ARG A 53 15.51 -1.84 0.19
C ARG A 53 14.31 -1.78 1.13
N ALA A 54 13.12 -1.43 0.66
CA ALA A 54 11.91 -1.53 1.47
C ALA A 54 11.68 -2.98 1.93
N ARG A 55 11.16 -3.13 3.16
CA ARG A 55 10.87 -4.42 3.81
C ARG A 55 9.44 -4.44 4.31
N VAL A 56 8.86 -5.63 4.36
CA VAL A 56 7.49 -5.84 4.81
C VAL A 56 7.43 -6.83 5.96
N ALA A 57 6.72 -6.47 7.03
CA ALA A 57 6.27 -7.40 8.07
C ALA A 57 4.73 -7.45 8.08
N LEU A 58 4.16 -8.65 8.19
CA LEU A 58 2.72 -8.85 8.31
C LEU A 58 2.38 -9.33 9.72
N GLY A 59 1.28 -8.80 10.26
CA GLY A 59 0.63 -9.30 11.46
C GLY A 59 -0.88 -9.47 11.19
N PRO A 60 -1.62 -10.15 12.07
CA PRO A 60 -3.07 -10.19 11.97
C PRO A 60 -3.65 -8.76 12.03
N GLY A 61 -4.32 -8.32 10.98
CA GLY A 61 -4.85 -6.95 10.89
C GLY A 61 -3.80 -5.84 10.79
N ALA A 62 -2.55 -6.15 10.48
CA ALA A 62 -1.49 -5.15 10.42
C ALA A 62 -0.44 -5.44 9.33
N LEU A 63 0.14 -4.36 8.80
CA LEU A 63 1.26 -4.37 7.88
C LEU A 63 2.27 -3.31 8.34
N VAL A 64 3.53 -3.66 8.46
CA VAL A 64 4.61 -2.69 8.71
C VAL A 64 5.49 -2.62 7.48
N VAL A 65 5.68 -1.41 6.95
CA VAL A 65 6.60 -1.16 5.83
C VAL A 65 7.81 -0.39 6.35
N GLY A 66 8.98 -1.05 6.33
CA GLY A 66 10.25 -0.43 6.65
C GLY A 66 10.86 0.21 5.41
N VAL A 67 11.07 1.54 5.43
CA VAL A 67 11.69 2.30 4.35
C VAL A 67 13.10 2.67 4.77
N ARG A 68 14.09 2.21 4.00
CA ARG A 68 15.50 2.53 4.24
C ARG A 68 15.81 3.91 3.71
N VAL A 69 16.41 4.73 4.56
CA VAL A 69 16.72 6.12 4.27
C VAL A 69 18.12 6.47 4.73
N GLU A 70 18.67 7.55 4.23
CA GLU A 70 20.01 8.01 4.57
C GLU A 70 20.13 9.52 4.39
N THR A 71 20.76 10.18 5.37
CA THR A 71 21.21 11.57 5.28
C THR A 71 22.69 11.63 5.64
N ASP A 72 23.36 12.72 5.29
CA ASP A 72 24.73 13.02 5.68
C ASP A 72 24.91 13.07 7.22
N GLN A 73 23.88 13.52 7.93
CA GLN A 73 23.89 13.67 9.39
C GLN A 73 23.63 12.36 10.14
N THR A 74 22.73 11.49 9.65
CA THR A 74 22.29 10.31 10.39
C THR A 74 22.92 9.01 9.89
N GLY A 75 23.50 9.03 8.69
CA GLY A 75 23.87 7.81 7.97
C GLY A 75 22.64 6.93 7.66
N PRO A 76 22.86 5.66 7.29
CA PRO A 76 21.78 4.72 6.97
C PRO A 76 20.86 4.43 8.17
N ALA A 77 19.56 4.61 7.97
CA ALA A 77 18.52 4.38 8.95
C ALA A 77 17.28 3.72 8.33
N GLU A 78 16.28 3.43 9.14
CA GLU A 78 14.97 2.94 8.70
C GLU A 78 13.86 3.76 9.37
N ILE A 79 12.84 4.11 8.59
CA ILE A 79 11.56 4.62 9.09
C ILE A 79 10.52 3.53 8.81
N SER A 80 9.86 3.06 9.86
CA SER A 80 8.85 2.02 9.80
C SER A 80 7.45 2.62 9.89
N VAL A 81 6.62 2.32 8.91
CA VAL A 81 5.23 2.80 8.83
C VAL A 81 4.30 1.62 9.15
N PRO A 82 3.74 1.55 10.37
CA PRO A 82 2.69 0.59 10.68
C PRO A 82 1.37 1.03 10.05
N LEU A 83 0.66 0.10 9.45
CA LEU A 83 -0.64 0.29 8.82
C LEU A 83 -1.62 -0.70 9.45
N ALA A 84 -2.74 -0.19 9.95
CA ALA A 84 -3.86 -1.02 10.38
C ALA A 84 -4.65 -1.47 9.15
N LEU A 85 -4.98 -2.76 9.10
CA LEU A 85 -5.77 -3.40 8.05
C LEU A 85 -7.00 -4.08 8.66
N GLY A 86 -7.90 -4.59 7.82
CA GLY A 86 -8.92 -5.54 8.27
C GLY A 86 -8.30 -6.85 8.76
N SER A 87 -9.08 -7.64 9.49
CA SER A 87 -8.71 -9.00 9.89
C SER A 87 -9.73 -10.01 9.36
N PRO A 88 -9.43 -11.31 9.36
CA PRO A 88 -10.42 -12.33 9.00
C PRO A 88 -11.72 -12.27 9.83
N ALA A 89 -11.64 -11.78 11.07
CA ALA A 89 -12.80 -11.60 11.95
C ALA A 89 -13.57 -10.28 11.70
N LEU A 90 -12.92 -9.28 11.10
CA LEU A 90 -13.47 -7.95 10.80
C LEU A 90 -13.07 -7.55 9.38
N ALA A 91 -13.63 -8.28 8.41
CA ALA A 91 -13.26 -8.17 7.00
C ALA A 91 -13.86 -6.95 6.28
N ALA A 92 -14.77 -6.19 6.90
CA ALA A 92 -15.22 -4.88 6.39
C ALA A 92 -14.12 -3.82 6.58
N GLY A 93 -12.92 -4.12 6.08
CA GLY A 93 -11.70 -3.36 6.26
C GLY A 93 -11.34 -2.62 4.97
N LEU A 94 -12.08 -1.56 4.68
CA LEU A 94 -11.64 -0.52 3.74
C LEU A 94 -11.20 0.75 4.47
N VAL A 95 -10.64 0.60 5.68
CA VAL A 95 -9.93 1.68 6.35
C VAL A 95 -8.53 1.18 6.62
N MET A 96 -7.65 1.39 5.64
CA MET A 96 -6.22 1.39 5.93
C MET A 96 -5.97 2.67 6.72
N ALA A 97 -5.56 2.53 7.98
CA ALA A 97 -5.19 3.66 8.81
C ALA A 97 -3.68 3.67 8.98
N ALA A 98 -3.07 4.81 8.70
CA ALA A 98 -1.67 5.09 9.01
C ALA A 98 -1.59 6.01 10.23
N PRO A 99 -0.57 5.87 11.09
CA PRO A 99 -0.35 6.83 12.15
C PRO A 99 0.09 8.17 11.53
N THR A 100 -0.11 9.25 12.28
CA THR A 100 0.46 10.56 11.93
C THR A 100 1.97 10.60 12.14
N ARG A 101 2.51 9.69 12.97
CA ARG A 101 3.94 9.58 13.25
C ARG A 101 4.42 8.13 13.08
N PRO A 102 5.35 7.85 12.15
CA PRO A 102 5.97 6.54 12.01
C PRO A 102 7.04 6.30 13.08
N ASP A 103 7.54 5.06 13.15
CA ASP A 103 8.64 4.67 14.04
C ASP A 103 9.99 4.88 13.35
N GLY A 104 11.01 5.33 14.09
CA GLY A 104 12.35 5.56 13.54
C GLY A 104 13.18 6.53 14.39
N LEU A 105 14.34 6.94 13.88
CA LEU A 105 15.17 7.94 14.54
C LEU A 105 14.38 9.26 14.68
N PRO A 106 14.27 9.87 15.87
CA PRO A 106 13.40 11.04 16.10
C PRO A 106 13.62 12.17 15.10
N LEU A 107 14.88 12.52 14.82
CA LEU A 107 15.24 13.58 13.88
C LEU A 107 14.70 13.31 12.45
N LEU A 108 14.76 12.07 12.00
CA LEU A 108 14.25 11.68 10.69
C LEU A 108 12.72 11.66 10.66
N VAL A 109 12.10 11.14 11.72
CA VAL A 109 10.64 11.08 11.84
C VAL A 109 10.03 12.48 11.89
N GLU A 110 10.64 13.41 12.61
CA GLU A 110 10.16 14.80 12.71
C GLU A 110 10.22 15.53 11.37
N GLN A 111 11.29 15.35 10.60
CA GLN A 111 11.46 16.05 9.33
C GLN A 111 10.73 15.37 8.15
N TRP A 112 10.73 14.04 8.12
CA TRP A 112 10.33 13.25 6.93
C TRP A 112 9.18 12.28 7.17
N GLY A 113 8.78 12.06 8.43
CA GLY A 113 7.82 11.01 8.80
C GLY A 113 6.50 11.11 8.06
N GLU A 114 5.91 12.31 7.96
CA GLU A 114 4.65 12.53 7.24
C GLU A 114 4.75 12.13 5.75
N VAL A 115 5.83 12.53 5.07
CA VAL A 115 6.03 12.24 3.65
C VAL A 115 6.27 10.74 3.44
N VAL A 116 7.02 10.08 4.33
CA VAL A 116 7.22 8.63 4.29
C VAL A 116 5.92 7.88 4.52
N VAL A 117 5.10 8.30 5.48
CA VAL A 117 3.76 7.74 5.70
C VAL A 117 2.89 7.88 4.45
N ALA A 118 2.83 9.08 3.87
CA ALA A 118 2.04 9.35 2.67
C ALA A 118 2.52 8.51 1.47
N ALA A 119 3.82 8.38 1.27
CA ALA A 119 4.41 7.57 0.19
C ALA A 119 4.08 6.08 0.36
N VAL A 120 4.24 5.54 1.57
CA VAL A 120 3.90 4.15 1.88
C VAL A 120 2.41 3.90 1.70
N TYR A 121 1.56 4.79 2.21
CA TYR A 121 0.11 4.68 2.11
C TYR A 121 -0.35 4.67 0.64
N ARG A 122 0.16 5.60 -0.16
CA ARG A 122 -0.09 5.64 -1.61
C ARG A 122 0.39 4.37 -2.29
N ALA A 123 1.61 3.93 -2.02
CA ALA A 123 2.17 2.73 -2.65
C ALA A 123 1.31 1.49 -2.36
N LEU A 124 0.82 1.34 -1.13
CA LEU A 124 -0.07 0.24 -0.79
C LEU A 124 -1.42 0.36 -1.53
N LEU A 125 -2.01 1.56 -1.59
CA LEU A 125 -3.23 1.81 -2.36
C LEU A 125 -3.06 1.40 -3.82
N ASP A 126 -1.97 1.83 -4.46
CA ASP A 126 -1.66 1.51 -5.84
C ASP A 126 -1.55 -0.01 -6.05
N VAL A 127 -0.89 -0.73 -5.13
CA VAL A 127 -0.76 -2.19 -5.16
C VAL A 127 -2.12 -2.89 -5.03
N VAL A 128 -2.94 -2.52 -4.05
CA VAL A 128 -4.22 -3.20 -3.81
C VAL A 128 -5.25 -2.87 -4.90
N THR A 129 -5.24 -1.66 -5.44
CA THR A 129 -6.07 -1.27 -6.58
C THR A 129 -5.66 -2.01 -7.84
N ALA A 130 -4.35 -2.09 -8.14
CA ALA A 130 -3.87 -2.85 -9.28
C ALA A 130 -4.20 -4.34 -9.16
N ALA A 131 -4.03 -4.93 -7.98
CA ALA A 131 -4.38 -6.33 -7.73
C ALA A 131 -5.88 -6.58 -7.97
N ALA A 132 -6.76 -5.76 -7.40
CA ALA A 132 -8.21 -5.88 -7.61
C ALA A 132 -8.60 -5.76 -9.09
N ALA A 133 -7.98 -4.83 -9.83
CA ALA A 133 -8.21 -4.64 -11.26
C ALA A 133 -7.88 -5.89 -12.09
N THR A 134 -6.93 -6.73 -11.66
CA THR A 134 -6.61 -7.99 -12.36
C THR A 134 -7.68 -9.08 -12.20
N ALA A 135 -8.58 -8.96 -11.20
CA ALA A 135 -9.59 -9.98 -10.94
C ALA A 135 -10.77 -9.94 -11.93
N GLY A 136 -11.00 -8.81 -12.60
CA GLY A 136 -12.11 -8.69 -13.53
C GLY A 136 -12.55 -7.26 -13.78
N VAL A 137 -13.75 -7.14 -14.33
CA VAL A 137 -14.45 -5.88 -14.55
C VAL A 137 -15.88 -5.94 -14.04
N ASP A 138 -16.50 -4.78 -13.79
CA ASP A 138 -17.92 -4.68 -13.55
C ASP A 138 -18.73 -4.71 -14.86
N ALA A 139 -20.06 -4.72 -14.74
CA ALA A 139 -21.00 -4.68 -15.86
C ALA A 139 -20.82 -3.47 -16.81
N ASP A 140 -20.16 -2.40 -16.37
CA ASP A 140 -19.87 -1.21 -17.19
C ASP A 140 -18.48 -1.31 -17.86
N GLY A 141 -17.80 -2.46 -17.72
CA GLY A 141 -16.46 -2.71 -18.25
C GLY A 141 -15.34 -2.05 -17.45
N ARG A 142 -15.60 -1.51 -16.25
CA ARG A 142 -14.58 -0.87 -15.41
C ARG A 142 -13.86 -1.89 -14.53
N PRO A 143 -12.56 -1.72 -14.24
CA PRO A 143 -11.84 -2.63 -13.35
C PRO A 143 -12.48 -2.69 -11.95
N LEU A 144 -12.42 -3.87 -11.33
CA LEU A 144 -12.87 -4.04 -9.95
C LEU A 144 -12.02 -3.23 -8.98
N LEU A 145 -12.65 -2.81 -7.88
CA LEU A 145 -12.02 -2.05 -6.80
C LEU A 145 -11.69 -2.97 -5.62
N PRO A 146 -10.73 -2.62 -4.75
CA PRO A 146 -10.60 -3.29 -3.46
C PRO A 146 -11.84 -2.96 -2.62
N GLY A 147 -12.64 -3.98 -2.28
CA GLY A 147 -13.78 -3.86 -1.35
C GLY A 147 -13.37 -4.12 0.10
N ALA A 148 -12.33 -4.93 0.31
CA ALA A 148 -11.68 -5.11 1.60
C ALA A 148 -10.20 -5.47 1.44
N VAL A 149 -9.38 -5.04 2.40
CA VAL A 149 -7.98 -5.43 2.53
C VAL A 149 -7.74 -5.91 3.96
N SER A 150 -7.23 -7.14 4.10
CA SER A 150 -6.95 -7.74 5.40
C SER A 150 -5.63 -8.51 5.41
N SER A 151 -5.15 -8.85 6.62
CA SER A 151 -3.98 -9.71 6.81
C SER A 151 -4.27 -10.72 7.92
N ASP A 152 -3.87 -11.96 7.72
CA ASP A 152 -3.86 -13.01 8.75
C ASP A 152 -2.50 -13.13 9.46
N GLY A 153 -1.51 -12.32 9.06
CA GLY A 153 -0.14 -12.36 9.56
C GLY A 153 0.84 -13.08 8.64
N GLU A 154 0.35 -13.83 7.65
CA GLU A 154 1.20 -14.50 6.66
C GLU A 154 1.01 -13.92 5.25
N MET A 155 -0.23 -13.58 4.91
CA MET A 155 -0.61 -13.09 3.59
C MET A 155 -1.49 -11.85 3.68
N LEU A 156 -1.35 -10.98 2.68
CA LEU A 156 -2.32 -9.93 2.44
C LEU A 156 -3.48 -10.50 1.60
N ARG A 157 -4.70 -10.23 2.02
CA ARG A 157 -5.94 -10.66 1.38
C ARG A 157 -6.68 -9.45 0.85
N ILE A 158 -7.14 -9.55 -0.39
CA ILE A 158 -7.85 -8.48 -1.09
C ILE A 158 -9.14 -9.09 -1.59
N VAL A 159 -10.27 -8.49 -1.23
CA VAL A 159 -11.59 -8.86 -1.75
C VAL A 159 -11.96 -7.87 -2.85
N PRO A 160 -11.85 -8.23 -4.14
CA PRO A 160 -12.22 -7.34 -5.23
C PRO A 160 -13.75 -7.23 -5.33
N GLN A 161 -14.25 -6.04 -5.64
CA GLN A 161 -15.67 -5.77 -5.70
C GLN A 161 -16.01 -4.83 -6.87
N ALA A 162 -17.15 -5.09 -7.51
CA ALA A 162 -17.75 -4.18 -8.48
C ALA A 162 -18.38 -2.98 -7.78
N ARG A 163 -18.33 -1.81 -8.41
CA ARG A 163 -18.95 -0.57 -7.90
C ARG A 163 -20.44 -0.78 -7.61
N HIS A 164 -20.91 -0.19 -6.52
CA HIS A 164 -22.35 -0.11 -6.24
C HIS A 164 -23.03 0.87 -7.20
N PRO A 165 -24.34 0.75 -7.44
CA PRO A 165 -25.07 1.66 -8.31
C PRO A 165 -24.90 3.15 -7.95
N ILE A 166 -24.77 3.47 -6.66
CA ILE A 166 -24.56 4.84 -6.16
C ILE A 166 -23.19 5.43 -6.58
N ASP A 167 -22.19 4.58 -6.80
CA ASP A 167 -20.83 4.97 -7.21
C ASP A 167 -20.70 5.08 -8.74
N ARG A 168 -21.79 4.85 -9.48
CA ARG A 168 -21.85 4.94 -10.93
C ARG A 168 -22.40 6.30 -11.32
N ARG A 169 -21.71 6.98 -12.24
CA ARG A 169 -22.33 8.13 -12.92
C ARG A 169 -23.44 7.59 -13.82
N PRO A 170 -24.65 8.20 -13.82
CA PRO A 170 -25.63 7.89 -14.85
C PRO A 170 -25.00 8.20 -16.22
N LEU A 171 -25.22 7.29 -17.17
CA LEU A 171 -24.92 7.54 -18.59
C LEU A 171 -25.80 8.67 -19.12
#